data_AF-A0A8J4TRP6-F1
#
_entry.id   AF-A0A8J4TRP6-F1
#
_cell.length_a   1.000
_cell.length_b   1.000
_cell.length_c   1.000
_cell.angle_alpha   90.00
_cell.angle_beta   90.00
_cell.angle_gamma   90.00
#
_symmetry.space_group_name_H-M   'P 1'
#
loop_
_entity.id
_entity.type
_entity.pdbx_description
1 polymer ?
#
loop_
_entity_poly.entity_id
_entity_poly.type
_entity_poly.pdbx_seq_one_letter_code
_entity_poly.pdbx_strand_id
1 'polypeptide(L)'
;MEIFNHRLNNYIDSWMGPRDPRVRGWLLLDNYLPTVAFTIMYLMIVWMGPKYMRNRQPFSCRGILVLYNLALTFLSLYMFYELVTGVWQGGYNFFCQDTHSGGEADTRIIQVLWWYYFSKLIEFMDTFFFILRKNNHQITFLHIYHHSTMLNIWWFVMNWVPCGHSYFGATFNSFIHVLMYSYYGLSAVPAMRPYLWWKKYITQCQLIQFVLTMMQTSCAVVWPCGFPKGWLYFQISYMITLIIFFSNFYKQ
;
A
#
# COMPACT_ATOMS: atom_id res chain seq x y z
N MET A 1 15.19 11.58 22.94
CA MET A 1 14.46 11.05 21.76
C MET A 1 13.59 12.15 21.13
N GLU A 2 12.86 12.93 21.92
CA GLU A 2 12.03 14.05 21.44
C GLU A 2 12.80 15.15 20.70
N ILE A 3 13.98 15.55 21.17
CA ILE A 3 14.82 16.56 20.47
C ILE A 3 15.23 16.09 19.07
N PHE A 4 15.51 14.80 18.91
CA PHE A 4 15.87 14.22 17.62
C PHE A 4 14.66 14.11 16.69
N ASN A 5 13.50 13.66 17.21
CA ASN A 5 12.22 13.70 16.50
C ASN A 5 11.91 15.10 15.98
N HIS A 6 12.03 16.11 16.84
CA HIS A 6 11.71 17.49 16.50
C HIS A 6 12.66 18.05 15.43
N ARG A 7 13.96 17.75 15.51
CA ARG A 7 14.93 18.15 14.46
C ARG A 7 14.66 17.47 13.13
N LEU A 8 14.36 16.16 13.15
CA LEU A 8 14.07 15.40 11.95
C LEU A 8 12.79 15.90 11.27
N ASN A 9 11.72 16.09 12.04
CA ASN A 9 10.47 16.63 11.51
C ASN A 9 10.67 18.04 10.94
N ASN A 10 11.36 18.94 11.66
CA ASN A 10 11.65 20.28 11.15
C ASN A 10 12.47 20.26 9.86
N TYR A 11 13.44 19.34 9.76
CA TYR A 11 14.25 19.19 8.55
C TYR A 11 13.39 18.73 7.37
N ILE A 12 12.54 17.72 7.57
CA ILE A 12 11.61 17.24 6.54
C ILE A 12 10.64 18.35 6.13
N ASP A 13 10.08 19.08 7.09
CA ASP A 13 9.14 20.18 6.84
C ASP A 13 9.82 21.35 6.10
N SER A 14 11.10 21.62 6.38
CA SER A 14 11.87 22.63 5.64
C SER A 14 12.11 22.26 4.17
N TRP A 15 12.19 20.96 3.87
CA TRP A 15 12.46 20.46 2.52
C TRP A 15 11.18 20.28 1.70
N MET A 16 10.11 19.80 2.34
CA MET A 16 8.85 19.42 1.69
C MET A 16 7.75 20.49 1.82
N GLY A 17 7.94 21.49 2.68
CA GLY A 17 6.93 22.50 2.99
C GLY A 17 5.95 22.07 4.09
N PRO A 18 4.93 22.91 4.38
CA PRO A 18 4.00 22.66 5.47
C PRO A 18 3.15 21.41 5.24
N ARG A 19 3.02 20.59 6.29
CA ARG A 19 2.13 19.41 6.30
C ARG A 19 0.67 19.82 6.32
N ASP A 20 -0.18 18.95 5.77
CA ASP A 20 -1.63 19.11 5.78
C ASP A 20 -2.15 19.12 7.23
N PRO A 21 -2.85 20.19 7.67
CA PRO A 21 -3.33 20.28 9.04
C PRO A 21 -4.40 19.24 9.38
N ARG A 22 -5.11 18.68 8.38
CA ARG A 22 -6.24 17.75 8.58
C ARG A 22 -5.83 16.39 9.16
N VAL A 23 -4.55 16.02 9.01
CA VAL A 23 -4.01 14.74 9.48
C VAL A 23 -3.15 14.85 10.74
N ARG A 24 -3.02 16.05 11.31
CA ARG A 24 -2.21 16.26 12.53
C ARG A 24 -2.84 15.57 13.73
N GLY A 25 -2.01 14.93 14.55
CA GLY A 25 -2.44 14.16 15.72
C GLY A 25 -2.96 12.75 15.39
N TRP A 26 -2.91 12.34 14.12
CA TRP A 26 -3.33 11.01 13.72
C TRP A 26 -2.22 10.00 14.01
N LEU A 27 -2.63 8.80 14.41
CA LEU A 27 -1.73 7.73 14.82
C LEU A 27 -0.70 7.43 13.70
N LEU A 28 0.59 7.43 14.07
CA LEU A 28 1.77 7.22 13.22
C LEU A 28 2.07 8.30 12.16
N LEU A 29 1.31 9.40 12.10
CA LEU A 29 1.57 10.47 11.12
C LEU A 29 2.39 11.64 11.69
N ASP A 30 2.37 11.88 13.00
CA ASP A 30 3.09 13.02 13.60
C ASP A 30 4.61 12.91 13.47
N ASN A 31 5.15 11.70 13.63
CA ASN A 31 6.59 11.44 13.63
C ASN A 31 6.96 10.44 12.54
N TYR A 32 8.08 10.70 11.86
CA TYR A 32 8.58 9.76 10.85
C TYR A 32 9.33 8.56 11.47
N LEU A 33 9.91 8.72 12.66
CA LEU A 33 10.72 7.65 13.29
C LEU A 33 9.98 6.33 13.49
N PRO A 34 8.71 6.29 13.95
CA PRO A 34 7.96 5.03 14.04
C PRO A 34 7.89 4.29 12.70
N THR A 35 7.59 4.98 11.60
CA THR A 35 7.51 4.40 10.25
C THR A 35 8.84 3.78 9.81
N VAL A 36 9.94 4.50 10.03
CA VAL A 36 11.29 4.00 9.73
C VAL A 36 11.66 2.82 10.62
N ALA A 37 11.34 2.90 11.92
CA ALA A 37 11.59 1.81 12.86
C ALA A 37 10.86 0.53 12.45
N PHE A 38 9.59 0.61 12.05
CA PHE A 38 8.84 -0.55 11.53
C PHE A 38 9.44 -1.11 10.25
N THR A 39 9.93 -0.27 9.34
CA THR A 39 10.57 -0.71 8.10
C THR A 39 11.92 -1.40 8.39
N ILE A 40 12.73 -0.85 9.29
CA ILE A 40 14.00 -1.47 9.71
C ILE A 40 13.72 -2.82 10.38
N MET A 41 12.74 -2.87 11.29
CA MET A 41 12.32 -4.10 11.95
C MET A 41 11.86 -5.15 10.93
N TYR A 42 11.05 -4.75 9.94
CA TYR A 42 10.64 -5.62 8.84
C TYR A 42 11.84 -6.20 8.09
N LEU A 43 12.79 -5.38 7.67
CA LEU A 43 13.99 -5.83 6.95
C LEU A 43 14.86 -6.75 7.81
N MET A 44 14.99 -6.48 9.11
CA MET A 44 15.68 -7.37 10.05
C MET A 44 14.99 -8.73 10.14
N ILE A 45 13.65 -8.77 10.25
CA ILE A 45 12.88 -10.00 10.28
C ILE A 45 13.05 -10.79 8.97
N VAL A 46 13.03 -10.12 7.81
CA VAL A 46 13.26 -10.77 6.52
C VAL A 46 14.66 -11.35 6.39
N TRP A 47 15.67 -10.67 6.94
CA TRP A 47 17.06 -11.13 6.88
C TRP A 47 17.38 -12.25 7.89
N MET A 48 16.85 -12.14 9.13
CA MET A 48 17.12 -13.10 10.21
C MET A 48 16.15 -14.29 10.20
N GLY A 49 14.91 -14.07 9.82
CA GLY A 49 13.81 -15.03 9.90
C GLY A 49 14.09 -16.35 9.16
N PRO A 50 14.48 -16.33 7.88
CA PRO A 50 14.83 -17.54 7.14
C PRO A 50 16.02 -18.30 7.76
N LYS A 51 17.02 -17.59 8.31
CA LYS A 51 18.17 -18.19 8.99
C LYS A 51 17.75 -18.90 10.27
N TYR A 52 16.89 -18.25 11.05
CA TYR A 52 16.32 -18.82 12.28
C TYR A 52 15.46 -20.05 12.01
N MET A 53 14.65 -20.01 10.95
CA MET A 53 13.77 -21.12 10.58
C MET A 53 14.51 -22.29 9.91
N ARG A 54 15.77 -22.14 9.49
CA ARG A 54 16.53 -23.19 8.77
C ARG A 54 16.45 -24.55 9.48
N ASN A 55 16.69 -24.56 10.79
CA ASN A 55 16.76 -25.78 11.62
C ASN A 55 15.42 -26.15 12.32
N ARG A 56 14.32 -25.45 12.00
CA ARG A 56 12.99 -25.68 12.62
C ARG A 56 11.99 -26.26 11.62
N GLN A 57 10.97 -26.95 12.09
CA GLN A 57 9.86 -27.39 11.23
C GLN A 57 8.94 -26.20 10.88
N PRO A 58 8.29 -26.20 9.70
CA PRO A 58 7.37 -25.13 9.32
C PRO A 58 6.13 -25.14 10.24
N PHE A 59 5.70 -23.96 10.68
CA PHE A 59 4.52 -23.85 11.55
C PHE A 59 3.23 -23.98 10.75
N SER A 60 2.30 -24.83 11.21
CA SER A 60 0.98 -24.99 10.61
C SER A 60 -0.03 -23.99 11.19
N CYS A 61 0.14 -22.71 10.89
CA CYS A 61 -0.77 -21.63 11.34
C CYS A 61 -1.97 -21.43 10.39
N ARG A 62 -2.62 -22.51 9.93
CA ARG A 62 -3.65 -22.41 8.87
C ARG A 62 -4.87 -21.60 9.29
N GLY A 63 -5.41 -21.83 10.47
CA GLY A 63 -6.59 -21.09 10.96
C GLY A 63 -6.32 -19.59 11.11
N ILE A 64 -5.17 -19.23 11.69
CA ILE A 64 -4.73 -17.84 11.82
C ILE A 64 -4.57 -17.20 10.44
N LEU A 65 -3.96 -17.91 9.48
CA LEU A 65 -3.77 -17.41 8.12
C LEU A 65 -5.10 -17.18 7.38
N VAL A 66 -6.08 -18.08 7.55
CA VAL A 66 -7.42 -17.89 6.97
C VAL A 66 -8.08 -16.66 7.57
N LEU A 67 -8.10 -16.54 8.90
CA LEU A 67 -8.69 -15.39 9.59
C LEU A 67 -8.01 -14.08 9.18
N TYR A 68 -6.68 -14.07 9.12
CA TYR A 68 -5.89 -12.92 8.72
C TYR A 68 -6.17 -12.48 7.28
N ASN A 69 -6.15 -13.42 6.31
CA ASN A 69 -6.47 -13.09 4.92
C ASN A 69 -7.93 -12.61 4.77
N LEU A 70 -8.86 -13.21 5.49
CA LEU A 70 -10.27 -12.81 5.48
C LEU A 70 -10.46 -11.41 6.08
N ALA A 71 -9.79 -11.10 7.18
CA ALA A 71 -9.78 -9.76 7.76
C ALA A 71 -9.22 -8.71 6.78
N LEU A 72 -8.11 -9.01 6.10
CA LEU A 72 -7.54 -8.12 5.08
C LEU A 72 -8.43 -7.98 3.86
N THR A 73 -9.12 -9.03 3.43
CA THR A 73 -10.12 -8.95 2.37
C THR A 73 -11.24 -7.98 2.75
N PHE A 74 -11.79 -8.09 3.96
CA PHE A 74 -12.85 -7.19 4.43
C PHE A 74 -12.37 -5.76 4.60
N LEU A 75 -11.16 -5.56 5.15
CA LEU A 75 -10.56 -4.22 5.24
C LEU A 75 -10.37 -3.61 3.85
N SER A 76 -9.86 -4.39 2.89
CA SER A 76 -9.67 -3.93 1.50
C SER A 76 -10.99 -3.61 0.82
N LEU A 77 -12.04 -4.39 1.09
CA LEU A 77 -13.38 -4.16 0.55
C LEU A 77 -14.00 -2.89 1.13
N TYR A 78 -13.85 -2.67 2.44
CA TYR A 78 -14.27 -1.45 3.12
C TYR A 78 -13.58 -0.22 2.51
N MET A 79 -12.24 -0.26 2.39
CA MET A 79 -11.49 0.84 1.80
C MET A 79 -11.91 1.12 0.35
N PHE A 80 -12.09 0.07 -0.46
CA PHE A 80 -12.56 0.22 -1.83
C PHE A 80 -13.96 0.85 -1.91
N TYR A 81 -14.90 0.35 -1.11
CA TYR A 81 -16.27 0.86 -1.07
C TYR A 81 -16.31 2.33 -0.64
N GLU A 82 -15.60 2.68 0.43
CA GLU A 82 -15.56 4.04 0.95
C GLU A 82 -14.89 5.02 -0.02
N LEU A 83 -13.80 4.62 -0.70
CA LEU A 83 -13.16 5.46 -1.72
C LEU A 83 -14.09 5.70 -2.92
N VAL A 84 -14.74 4.64 -3.43
CA VAL A 84 -15.66 4.78 -4.57
C VAL A 84 -16.87 5.64 -4.21
N THR A 85 -17.48 5.40 -3.06
CA THR A 85 -18.65 6.18 -2.61
C THR A 85 -18.27 7.62 -2.27
N GLY A 86 -17.12 7.86 -1.65
CA GLY A 86 -16.61 9.20 -1.37
C GLY A 86 -16.36 10.02 -2.64
N VAL A 87 -15.75 9.41 -3.65
CA VAL A 87 -15.50 10.03 -4.96
C VAL A 87 -16.82 10.32 -5.69
N TRP A 88 -17.75 9.37 -5.68
CA TRP A 88 -19.06 9.53 -6.33
C TRP A 88 -19.91 10.63 -5.68
N GLN A 89 -20.00 10.63 -4.35
CA GLN A 89 -20.77 11.63 -3.61
C GLN A 89 -20.11 13.02 -3.65
N GLY A 90 -18.78 13.06 -3.68
CA GLY A 90 -18.00 14.30 -3.79
C GLY A 90 -17.91 14.89 -5.20
N GLY A 91 -18.46 14.22 -6.23
CA GLY A 91 -18.39 14.70 -7.61
C GLY A 91 -16.97 14.85 -8.14
N TYR A 92 -16.05 14.01 -7.67
CA TYR A 92 -14.63 14.08 -8.01
C TYR A 92 -14.39 13.92 -9.51
N ASN A 93 -13.51 14.75 -10.06
CA ASN A 93 -13.13 14.62 -11.46
C ASN A 93 -12.12 13.47 -11.63
N PHE A 94 -12.53 12.44 -12.37
CA PHE A 94 -11.73 11.24 -12.64
C PHE A 94 -10.35 11.53 -13.27
N PHE A 95 -10.25 12.58 -14.08
CA PHE A 95 -9.01 12.89 -14.80
C PHE A 95 -8.06 13.75 -13.99
N CYS A 96 -8.58 14.65 -13.16
CA CYS A 96 -7.75 15.54 -12.36
C CYS A 96 -8.57 16.16 -11.22
N GLN A 97 -8.22 15.80 -9.98
CA GLN A 97 -8.83 16.34 -8.77
C GLN A 97 -7.77 17.03 -7.91
N ASP A 98 -8.09 18.23 -7.43
CA ASP A 98 -7.26 18.98 -6.49
C ASP A 98 -7.34 18.39 -5.06
N THR A 99 -6.61 19.00 -4.12
CA THR A 99 -6.54 18.54 -2.72
C THR A 99 -7.49 19.27 -1.76
N HIS A 100 -8.32 20.20 -2.25
CA HIS A 100 -9.08 21.11 -1.38
C HIS A 100 -10.52 21.41 -1.82
N SER A 101 -10.98 20.90 -2.96
CA SER A 101 -12.31 21.24 -3.52
C SER A 101 -13.46 20.36 -3.02
N GLY A 102 -13.22 19.23 -2.37
CA GLY A 102 -14.28 18.26 -2.06
C GLY A 102 -14.90 18.35 -0.66
N GLY A 103 -14.45 19.28 0.20
CA GLY A 103 -15.10 19.57 1.48
C GLY A 103 -15.21 18.35 2.41
N GLU A 104 -16.45 17.92 2.73
CA GLU A 104 -16.69 16.73 3.56
C GLU A 104 -16.24 15.42 2.88
N ALA A 105 -16.32 15.35 1.54
CA ALA A 105 -15.85 14.18 0.78
C ALA A 105 -14.31 14.02 0.90
N ASP A 106 -13.56 15.12 0.91
CA ASP A 106 -12.11 15.09 1.15
C ASP A 106 -11.80 14.50 2.52
N THR A 107 -12.54 14.90 3.55
CA THR A 107 -12.32 14.41 4.92
C THR A 107 -12.57 12.91 5.01
N ARG A 108 -13.63 12.41 4.36
CA ARG A 108 -13.91 10.97 4.26
C ARG A 108 -12.80 10.23 3.53
N ILE A 109 -12.32 10.75 2.41
CA ILE A 109 -11.22 10.15 1.64
C ILE A 109 -9.93 10.11 2.47
N ILE A 110 -9.59 11.20 3.17
CA ILE A 110 -8.41 11.27 4.05
C ILE A 110 -8.48 10.18 5.14
N GLN A 111 -9.64 9.98 5.77
CA GLN A 111 -9.84 8.93 6.78
C GLN A 111 -9.59 7.54 6.20
N VAL A 112 -10.09 7.27 5.00
CA VAL A 112 -9.93 5.97 4.35
C VAL A 112 -8.49 5.77 3.86
N LEU A 113 -7.83 6.82 3.39
CA LEU A 113 -6.42 6.78 3.02
C LEU A 113 -5.50 6.56 4.22
N TRP A 114 -5.90 7.00 5.41
CA TRP A 114 -5.19 6.60 6.64
C TRP A 114 -5.35 5.10 6.93
N TRP A 115 -6.55 4.54 6.78
CA TRP A 115 -6.75 3.09 6.87
C TRP A 115 -5.91 2.33 5.84
N TYR A 116 -5.78 2.87 4.63
CA TYR A 116 -4.92 2.32 3.60
C TYR A 116 -3.44 2.37 3.99
N TYR A 117 -2.95 3.49 4.52
CA TYR A 117 -1.59 3.59 5.06
C TYR A 117 -1.37 2.57 6.19
N PHE A 118 -2.31 2.48 7.13
CA PHE A 118 -2.24 1.53 8.24
C PHE A 118 -2.29 0.07 7.75
N SER A 119 -3.04 -0.22 6.69
CA SER A 119 -3.07 -1.56 6.09
C SER A 119 -1.67 -2.00 5.67
N LYS A 120 -0.84 -1.10 5.11
CA LYS A 120 0.54 -1.45 4.68
C LYS A 120 1.42 -1.91 5.83
N LEU A 121 1.17 -1.43 7.05
CA LEU A 121 1.83 -1.93 8.26
C LEU A 121 1.35 -3.34 8.62
N ILE A 122 0.05 -3.60 8.52
CA ILE A 122 -0.53 -4.94 8.77
C ILE A 122 0.01 -5.94 7.75
N GLU A 123 0.11 -5.55 6.48
CA GLU A 123 0.61 -6.38 5.38
C GLU A 123 2.07 -6.84 5.57
N PHE A 124 2.86 -6.22 6.47
CA PHE A 124 4.18 -6.77 6.85
C PHE A 124 4.08 -8.17 7.46
N MET A 125 2.93 -8.51 8.04
CA MET A 125 2.68 -9.85 8.58
C MET A 125 2.63 -10.92 7.48
N ASP A 126 2.36 -10.57 6.20
CA ASP A 126 2.41 -11.50 5.07
C ASP A 126 3.78 -12.18 5.01
N THR A 127 4.83 -11.37 5.04
CA THR A 127 6.22 -11.87 4.98
C THR A 127 6.57 -12.68 6.21
N PHE A 128 6.07 -12.29 7.39
CA PHE A 128 6.25 -13.07 8.62
C PHE A 128 5.62 -14.46 8.49
N PHE A 129 4.39 -14.57 7.98
CA PHE A 129 3.75 -15.86 7.73
C PHE A 129 4.48 -16.69 6.67
N PHE A 130 5.02 -16.06 5.62
CA PHE A 130 5.82 -16.77 4.61
C PHE A 130 7.09 -17.37 5.22
N ILE A 131 7.79 -16.63 6.09
CA ILE A 131 8.98 -17.11 6.81
C ILE A 131 8.62 -18.28 7.73
N LEU A 132 7.58 -18.14 8.56
CA LEU A 132 7.16 -19.19 9.50
C LEU A 132 6.74 -20.49 8.80
N ARG A 133 6.18 -20.38 7.60
CA ARG A 133 5.79 -21.53 6.77
C ARG A 133 6.92 -22.06 5.89
N LYS A 134 8.12 -21.48 5.96
CA LYS A 134 9.26 -21.77 5.07
C LYS A 134 8.93 -21.60 3.58
N ASN A 135 8.00 -20.72 3.23
CA ASN A 135 7.62 -20.47 1.84
C ASN A 135 8.49 -19.39 1.18
N ASN A 136 9.81 -19.64 1.15
CA ASN A 136 10.79 -18.66 0.72
C ASN A 136 10.64 -18.25 -0.77
N HIS A 137 9.99 -19.06 -1.59
CA HIS A 137 9.66 -18.71 -2.98
C HIS A 137 8.76 -17.46 -3.08
N GLN A 138 7.90 -17.21 -2.07
CA GLN A 138 7.05 -16.01 -2.07
C GLN A 138 7.81 -14.75 -1.65
N ILE A 139 8.95 -14.90 -0.95
CA ILE A 139 9.77 -13.80 -0.47
C ILE A 139 10.74 -13.39 -1.57
N THR A 140 10.21 -12.77 -2.63
CA THR A 140 11.01 -12.28 -3.75
C THR A 140 11.58 -10.89 -3.46
N PHE A 141 12.56 -10.46 -4.26
CA PHE A 141 13.06 -9.09 -4.21
C PHE A 141 11.93 -8.06 -4.43
N LEU A 142 11.03 -8.33 -5.38
CA LEU A 142 9.86 -7.51 -5.64
C LEU A 142 8.98 -7.36 -4.39
N HIS A 143 8.69 -8.47 -3.71
CA HIS A 143 7.89 -8.46 -2.48
C HIS A 143 8.54 -7.59 -1.39
N ILE A 144 9.83 -7.78 -1.13
CA ILE A 144 10.56 -7.01 -0.11
C ILE A 144 10.62 -5.53 -0.49
N TYR A 145 10.96 -5.22 -1.74
CA TYR A 145 11.03 -3.85 -2.26
C TYR A 145 9.69 -3.13 -2.12
N HIS A 146 8.61 -3.76 -2.57
CA HIS A 146 7.27 -3.20 -2.51
C HIS A 146 6.83 -2.93 -1.07
N HIS A 147 6.87 -3.94 -0.18
CA HIS A 147 6.41 -3.75 1.20
C HIS A 147 7.29 -2.74 1.98
N SER A 148 8.62 -2.78 1.82
CA SER A 148 9.50 -1.83 2.53
C SER A 148 9.31 -0.38 2.07
N THR A 149 9.03 -0.14 0.79
CA THR A 149 8.88 1.22 0.25
C THR A 149 7.48 1.78 0.46
N MET A 150 6.43 0.96 0.32
CA MET A 150 5.03 1.39 0.38
C MET A 150 4.67 2.13 1.67
N LEU A 151 5.07 1.61 2.84
CA LEU A 151 4.76 2.24 4.12
C LEU A 151 5.39 3.64 4.23
N ASN A 152 6.64 3.80 3.79
CA ASN A 152 7.34 5.08 3.82
C ASN A 152 6.72 6.08 2.84
N ILE A 153 6.45 5.65 1.61
CA ILE A 153 5.81 6.48 0.58
C ILE A 153 4.45 6.99 1.07
N TRP A 154 3.63 6.11 1.64
CA TRP A 154 2.30 6.49 2.11
C TRP A 154 2.32 7.40 3.34
N TRP A 155 3.34 7.32 4.20
CA TRP A 155 3.52 8.29 5.26
C TRP A 155 3.72 9.71 4.71
N PHE A 156 4.53 9.84 3.65
CA PHE A 156 4.74 11.09 2.94
C PHE A 156 3.46 11.56 2.21
N VAL A 157 2.78 10.67 1.48
CA VAL A 157 1.51 11.02 0.82
C VAL A 157 0.48 11.53 1.82
N MET A 158 0.32 10.87 2.98
CA MET A 158 -0.64 11.29 3.99
C MET A 158 -0.29 12.64 4.64
N ASN A 159 0.99 12.96 4.81
CA ASN A 159 1.38 14.23 5.45
C ASN A 159 1.29 15.45 4.52
N TRP A 160 1.41 15.28 3.20
CA TRP A 160 1.43 16.42 2.26
C TRP A 160 0.28 16.44 1.25
N VAL A 161 -0.19 15.27 0.79
CA VAL A 161 -1.23 15.14 -0.25
C VAL A 161 -2.24 14.03 0.09
N PRO A 162 -2.95 14.11 1.24
CA PRO A 162 -3.83 13.05 1.73
C PRO A 162 -5.18 12.95 1.00
N CYS A 163 -5.33 13.56 -0.19
CA CYS A 163 -6.54 13.53 -1.01
C CYS A 163 -6.20 13.95 -2.46
N GLY A 164 -7.22 14.19 -3.29
CA GLY A 164 -7.03 14.46 -4.71
C GLY A 164 -6.47 13.24 -5.43
N HIS A 165 -5.58 13.42 -6.40
CA HIS A 165 -5.06 12.38 -7.29
C HIS A 165 -4.60 11.06 -6.62
N SER A 166 -4.13 11.12 -5.37
CA SER A 166 -3.70 9.97 -4.57
C SER A 166 -4.77 8.88 -4.38
N TYR A 167 -6.07 9.22 -4.42
CA TYR A 167 -7.16 8.27 -4.17
C TYR A 167 -7.22 7.13 -5.20
N PHE A 168 -6.90 7.41 -6.46
CA PHE A 168 -7.17 6.49 -7.57
C PHE A 168 -6.29 5.24 -7.47
N GLY A 169 -4.99 5.43 -7.23
CA GLY A 169 -4.06 4.32 -7.03
C GLY A 169 -4.45 3.46 -5.83
N ALA A 170 -4.87 4.07 -4.72
CA ALA A 170 -5.33 3.36 -3.53
C ALA A 170 -6.64 2.60 -3.78
N THR A 171 -7.55 3.14 -4.59
CA THR A 171 -8.83 2.51 -4.94
C THR A 171 -8.58 1.21 -5.71
N PHE A 172 -7.81 1.28 -6.80
CA PHE A 172 -7.49 0.08 -7.58
C PHE A 172 -6.63 -0.90 -6.77
N ASN A 173 -5.67 -0.44 -5.97
CA ASN A 173 -4.90 -1.32 -5.10
C ASN A 173 -5.81 -2.07 -4.12
N SER A 174 -6.75 -1.38 -3.47
CA SER A 174 -7.71 -1.99 -2.54
C SER A 174 -8.57 -3.04 -3.25
N PHE A 175 -9.06 -2.76 -4.47
CA PHE A 175 -9.80 -3.73 -5.27
C PHE A 175 -8.97 -4.98 -5.59
N ILE A 176 -7.72 -4.80 -6.04
CA ILE A 176 -6.83 -5.92 -6.33
C ILE A 176 -6.46 -6.69 -5.04
N HIS A 177 -6.31 -6.01 -3.91
CA HIS A 177 -6.07 -6.63 -2.61
C HIS A 177 -7.27 -7.48 -2.16
N VAL A 178 -8.51 -7.07 -2.44
CA VAL A 178 -9.70 -7.94 -2.24
C VAL A 178 -9.53 -9.25 -3.00
N LEU A 179 -9.16 -9.20 -4.28
CA LEU A 179 -8.98 -10.41 -5.11
C LEU A 179 -7.81 -11.27 -4.61
N MET A 180 -6.68 -10.65 -4.31
CA MET A 180 -5.45 -11.32 -3.88
C MET A 180 -5.61 -11.99 -2.51
N TYR A 181 -6.13 -11.28 -1.50
CA TYR A 181 -6.33 -11.86 -0.16
C TYR A 181 -7.45 -12.90 -0.14
N SER A 182 -8.50 -12.73 -0.95
CA SER A 182 -9.51 -13.78 -1.16
C SER A 182 -8.88 -15.04 -1.74
N TYR A 183 -8.01 -14.90 -2.75
CA TYR A 183 -7.26 -16.02 -3.30
C TYR A 183 -6.36 -16.68 -2.25
N TYR A 184 -5.64 -15.91 -1.43
CA TYR A 184 -4.79 -16.46 -0.38
C TYR A 184 -5.59 -17.17 0.71
N GLY A 185 -6.71 -16.59 1.16
CA GLY A 185 -7.63 -17.21 2.10
C GLY A 185 -8.16 -18.55 1.59
N LEU A 186 -8.63 -18.60 0.34
CA LEU A 186 -9.08 -19.83 -0.30
C LEU A 186 -7.94 -20.84 -0.47
N SER A 187 -6.74 -20.41 -0.84
CA SER A 187 -5.58 -21.29 -1.04
C SER A 187 -5.10 -21.98 0.25
N ALA A 188 -5.41 -21.37 1.40
CA ALA A 188 -5.12 -21.96 2.71
C ALA A 188 -5.99 -23.18 3.01
N VAL A 189 -7.17 -23.31 2.37
CA VAL A 189 -8.07 -24.47 2.47
C VAL A 189 -7.68 -25.52 1.41
N PRO A 190 -7.21 -26.72 1.80
CA PRO A 190 -6.73 -27.72 0.85
C PRO A 190 -7.76 -28.14 -0.19
N ALA A 191 -9.04 -28.22 0.19
CA ALA A 191 -10.14 -28.59 -0.70
C ALA A 191 -10.39 -27.57 -1.82
N MET A 192 -10.04 -26.30 -1.61
CA MET A 192 -10.29 -25.23 -2.58
C MET A 192 -9.16 -25.08 -3.61
N ARG A 193 -7.95 -25.56 -3.29
CA ARG A 193 -6.76 -25.44 -4.16
C ARG A 193 -6.94 -25.88 -5.62
N PRO A 194 -7.59 -27.02 -5.94
CA PRO A 194 -7.76 -27.43 -7.34
C PRO A 194 -8.64 -26.47 -8.15
N TYR A 195 -9.52 -25.69 -7.50
CA TYR A 195 -10.41 -24.74 -8.17
C TYR A 195 -9.78 -23.36 -8.40
N LEU A 196 -8.55 -23.12 -7.95
CA LEU A 196 -7.87 -21.82 -8.01
C LEU A 196 -7.08 -21.61 -9.31
N TRP A 197 -7.68 -21.94 -10.45
CA TRP A 197 -7.09 -21.79 -11.80
C TRP A 197 -6.85 -20.33 -12.20
N TRP A 198 -7.57 -19.40 -11.57
CA TRP A 198 -7.59 -17.99 -11.93
C TRP A 198 -6.43 -17.16 -11.35
N LYS A 199 -5.43 -17.81 -10.74
CA LYS A 199 -4.21 -17.17 -10.21
C LYS A 199 -3.55 -16.23 -11.23
N LYS A 200 -3.49 -16.65 -12.51
CA LYS A 200 -2.84 -15.87 -13.58
C LYS A 200 -3.56 -14.55 -13.86
N TYR A 201 -4.89 -14.53 -13.76
CA TYR A 201 -5.68 -13.31 -13.98
C TYR A 201 -5.44 -12.28 -12.88
N ILE A 202 -5.17 -12.69 -11.64
CA ILE A 202 -4.82 -11.76 -10.56
C ILE A 202 -3.56 -10.97 -10.92
N THR A 203 -2.53 -11.66 -11.41
CA THR A 203 -1.28 -11.00 -11.83
C THR A 203 -1.48 -10.10 -13.05
N GLN A 204 -2.34 -10.47 -13.99
CA GLN A 204 -2.72 -9.60 -15.12
C GLN A 204 -3.45 -8.35 -14.64
N CYS A 205 -4.40 -8.50 -13.71
CA CYS A 205 -5.12 -7.37 -13.11
C CYS A 205 -4.18 -6.44 -12.32
N GLN A 206 -3.18 -6.98 -11.60
CA GLN A 206 -2.13 -6.18 -10.94
C GLN A 206 -1.34 -5.34 -11.95
N LEU A 207 -0.95 -5.93 -13.09
CA LEU A 207 -0.22 -5.20 -14.12
C LEU A 207 -1.08 -4.10 -14.76
N ILE A 208 -2.35 -4.41 -15.05
CA ILE A 208 -3.33 -3.44 -15.57
C ILE A 208 -3.51 -2.27 -14.58
N GLN A 209 -3.61 -2.54 -13.28
CA GLN A 209 -3.68 -1.50 -12.25
C GLN A 209 -2.52 -0.49 -12.37
N PHE A 210 -1.28 -0.97 -12.50
CA PHE A 210 -0.12 -0.07 -12.57
C PHE A 210 -0.16 0.78 -13.84
N VAL A 211 -0.55 0.19 -14.97
CA VAL A 211 -0.70 0.91 -16.24
C VAL A 211 -1.80 1.97 -16.15
N LEU A 212 -2.97 1.64 -15.60
CA LEU A 212 -4.07 2.59 -15.44
C LEU A 212 -3.68 3.74 -14.50
N THR A 213 -3.03 3.44 -13.38
CA THR A 213 -2.54 4.46 -12.43
C THR A 213 -1.51 5.38 -13.09
N MET A 214 -0.61 4.83 -13.90
CA MET A 214 0.39 5.60 -14.63
C MET A 214 -0.24 6.49 -15.72
N MET A 215 -1.23 5.98 -16.46
CA MET A 215 -1.96 6.74 -17.48
C MET A 215 -2.68 7.93 -16.86
N GLN A 216 -3.44 7.70 -15.78
CA GLN A 216 -4.15 8.77 -15.09
C GLN A 216 -3.19 9.82 -14.52
N THR A 217 -2.07 9.39 -13.93
CA THR A 217 -1.02 10.31 -13.43
C THR A 217 -0.38 11.12 -14.56
N SER A 218 -0.17 10.51 -15.72
CA SER A 218 0.34 11.22 -16.91
C SER A 218 -0.66 12.26 -17.42
N CYS A 219 -1.96 11.95 -17.41
CA CYS A 219 -3.00 12.93 -17.76
C CYS A 219 -2.98 14.14 -16.81
N ALA A 220 -2.81 13.92 -15.49
CA ALA A 220 -2.71 14.99 -14.51
C ALA A 220 -1.44 15.85 -14.66
N VAL A 221 -0.35 15.30 -15.23
CA VAL A 221 0.86 16.08 -15.57
C VAL A 221 0.62 17.00 -16.78
N VAL A 222 -0.12 16.52 -17.79
CA VAL A 222 -0.43 17.28 -19.01
C VAL A 222 -1.50 18.34 -18.76
N TRP A 223 -2.51 18.01 -17.95
CA TRP A 223 -3.63 18.89 -17.60
C TRP A 223 -3.56 19.28 -16.12
N PRO A 224 -2.78 20.31 -15.76
CA PRO A 224 -2.54 20.64 -14.36
C PRO A 224 -3.82 21.16 -13.68
N CYS A 225 -4.31 20.44 -12.67
CA CYS A 225 -5.47 20.83 -11.85
C CYS A 225 -5.09 21.31 -10.44
N GLY A 226 -3.86 21.80 -10.23
CA GLY A 226 -3.43 22.31 -8.93
C GLY A 226 -2.80 21.26 -7.99
N PHE A 227 -2.70 19.99 -8.40
CA PHE A 227 -1.92 18.99 -7.66
C PHE A 227 -0.40 19.22 -7.84
N PRO A 228 0.44 19.06 -6.81
CA PRO A 228 1.86 19.39 -6.94
C PRO A 228 2.60 18.42 -7.87
N LYS A 229 3.22 18.95 -8.93
CA LYS A 229 3.87 18.16 -10.00
C LYS A 229 4.98 17.23 -9.50
N GLY A 230 5.69 17.60 -8.44
CA GLY A 230 6.75 16.78 -7.84
C GLY A 230 6.26 15.39 -7.42
N TRP A 231 5.08 15.32 -6.78
CA TRP A 231 4.46 14.06 -6.39
C TRP A 231 4.00 13.22 -7.57
N LEU A 232 3.54 13.86 -8.65
CA LEU A 232 3.14 13.15 -9.88
C LEU A 232 4.35 12.49 -10.55
N TYR A 233 5.48 13.21 -10.67
CA TYR A 233 6.71 12.63 -11.22
C TYR A 233 7.25 11.49 -10.36
N PHE A 234 7.23 11.66 -9.03
CA PHE A 234 7.59 10.60 -8.10
C PHE A 234 6.72 9.35 -8.31
N GLN A 235 5.40 9.52 -8.37
CA GLN A 235 4.44 8.44 -8.62
C GLN A 235 4.72 7.72 -9.95
N ILE A 236 4.95 8.46 -11.04
CA ILE A 236 5.28 7.87 -12.35
C ILE A 236 6.57 7.06 -12.26
N SER A 237 7.63 7.62 -11.66
CA SER A 237 8.92 6.92 -11.52
C SER A 237 8.78 5.60 -10.74
N TYR A 238 7.99 5.61 -9.67
CA TYR A 238 7.74 4.45 -8.85
C TYR A 238 6.87 3.39 -9.55
N MET A 239 5.88 3.81 -10.34
CA MET A 239 5.08 2.88 -11.15
C MET A 239 5.92 2.18 -12.21
N ILE A 240 6.89 2.88 -12.82
CA ILE A 240 7.81 2.29 -13.79
C ILE A 240 8.66 1.19 -13.14
N THR A 241 9.20 1.41 -11.93
CA THR A 241 10.00 0.38 -11.24
C THR A 241 9.15 -0.87 -10.93
N LEU A 242 7.91 -0.68 -10.46
CA LEU A 242 6.99 -1.79 -10.21
C LEU A 242 6.62 -2.55 -11.49
N ILE A 243 6.32 -1.86 -12.59
CA ILE A 243 6.00 -2.50 -13.88
C ILE A 243 7.17 -3.37 -14.35
N ILE A 244 8.41 -2.88 -14.25
CA ILE A 244 9.61 -3.65 -14.63
C ILE A 244 9.73 -4.91 -13.77
N PHE A 245 9.61 -4.77 -12.45
CA PHE A 245 9.77 -5.91 -11.53
C PHE A 245 8.63 -6.93 -11.66
N PHE A 246 7.37 -6.49 -11.83
CA PHE A 246 6.25 -7.40 -12.07
C PHE A 246 6.32 -8.08 -13.43
N SER A 247 6.78 -7.38 -14.47
CA SER A 247 6.96 -7.98 -15.80
C SER A 247 8.05 -9.06 -15.79
N ASN A 248 9.14 -8.83 -15.05
CA ASN A 248 10.19 -9.83 -14.86
C ASN A 248 9.68 -11.03 -14.06
N PHE A 249 8.87 -10.81 -13.02
CA PHE A 249 8.24 -11.89 -12.26
C PHE A 249 7.23 -12.70 -13.09
N TYR A 250 6.48 -12.07 -14.00
CA TYR A 250 5.52 -12.76 -14.87
C TYR A 250 6.18 -13.62 -15.95
N LYS A 251 7.41 -13.27 -16.36
CA LYS A 251 8.20 -14.02 -17.36
C LYS A 251 8.98 -15.19 -16.77
N GLN A 252 9.21 -15.22 -15.46
CA GLN A 252 9.86 -16.31 -14.72
C GLN A 252 8.86 -17.45 -14.43
#